data_AF-A0A2E8DVU4-F1
#
_entry.id   AF-A0A2E8DVU4-F1
#
_cell.length_a   1.000
_cell.length_b   1.000
_cell.length_c   1.000
_cell.angle_alpha   90.00
_cell.angle_beta   90.00
_cell.angle_gamma   90.00
#
_symmetry.space_group_name_H-M   'P 1'
#
loop_
_entity.id
_entity.type
_entity.pdbx_description
1 polymer ?
#
loop_
_entity_poly.entity_id
_entity_poly.type
_entity_poly.pdbx_seq_one_letter_code
_entity_poly.pdbx_strand_id
1 'polypeptide(L)'
;MKSGTAKFTVAMLNSLLVSVLCFLPIAWIIRDGLGPGSVESNGYEAILKCFKTFYVGPILILLGVLKLSFNIFLVSKHRAKTDCNPNLK
;
A
#
# COMPACT_ATOMS: atom_id res chain seq x y z
N MET A 1 -11.43 -19.38 4.43
CA MET A 1 -11.89 -17.99 4.25
C MET A 1 -13.12 -18.02 3.38
N LYS A 2 -14.23 -17.47 3.87
CA LYS A 2 -15.40 -17.23 3.04
C LYS A 2 -14.99 -16.22 1.95
N SER A 3 -15.48 -16.40 0.72
CA SER A 3 -15.17 -15.51 -0.41
C SER A 3 -15.39 -14.03 -0.06
N GLY A 4 -16.42 -13.74 0.76
CA GLY A 4 -16.69 -12.39 1.27
C GLY A 4 -15.55 -11.78 2.09
N THR A 5 -14.89 -12.55 2.96
CA THR A 5 -13.78 -12.04 3.80
C THR A 5 -12.58 -11.64 2.95
N ALA A 6 -12.26 -12.40 1.89
CA ALA A 6 -11.15 -12.07 1.00
C ALA A 6 -11.38 -10.76 0.25
N LYS A 7 -12.60 -10.58 -0.30
CA LYS A 7 -12.99 -9.35 -0.99
C LYS A 7 -12.95 -8.14 -0.04
N PHE A 8 -13.44 -8.32 1.18
CA PHE A 8 -13.42 -7.29 2.21
C PHE A 8 -11.98 -6.87 2.57
N THR A 9 -11.07 -7.83 2.80
CA THR A 9 -9.65 -7.52 3.09
C THR A 9 -8.99 -6.75 1.95
N VAL A 10 -9.21 -7.15 0.69
CA VAL A 10 -8.67 -6.42 -0.48
C VAL A 10 -9.25 -5.01 -0.56
N ALA A 11 -10.56 -4.85 -0.33
CA ALA A 11 -11.20 -3.54 -0.32
C ALA A 11 -10.62 -2.63 0.77
N MET A 12 -10.43 -3.15 1.99
CA MET A 12 -9.80 -2.39 3.08
C MET A 12 -8.37 -1.98 2.75
N LEU A 13 -7.54 -2.91 2.23
CA LEU A 13 -6.16 -2.60 1.86
C LEU A 13 -6.08 -1.53 0.75
N ASN A 14 -6.97 -1.61 -0.25
CA ASN A 14 -7.03 -0.60 -1.31
C ASN A 14 -7.49 0.76 -0.77
N SER A 15 -8.52 0.78 0.08
CA SER A 15 -9.01 2.02 0.71
C SER A 15 -7.91 2.67 1.55
N LEU A 16 -7.17 1.88 2.33
CA LEU A 16 -6.08 2.37 3.15
C LEU A 16 -4.93 2.91 2.28
N LEU A 17 -4.56 2.20 1.22
CA LEU A 17 -3.54 2.68 0.28
C LEU A 17 -3.92 4.02 -0.37
N VAL A 18 -5.16 4.13 -0.88
CA VAL A 18 -5.67 5.37 -1.47
C VAL A 18 -5.67 6.50 -0.45
N SER A 19 -6.09 6.24 0.79
CA SER A 19 -6.08 7.26 1.84
C SER A 19 -4.69 7.82 2.09
N VAL A 20 -3.66 6.95 2.19
CA VAL A 20 -2.27 7.38 2.40
C VAL A 20 -1.76 8.21 1.22
N LEU A 21 -2.12 7.84 -0.02
CA LEU A 21 -1.79 8.61 -1.22
C LEU A 21 -2.51 9.97 -1.26
N CYS A 22 -3.75 10.07 -0.77
CA CYS A 22 -4.44 11.35 -0.64
C CYS A 22 -3.81 12.27 0.41
N PHE A 23 -3.14 11.71 1.43
CA PHE A 23 -2.40 12.49 2.41
C PHE A 23 -1.01 12.94 1.94
N LEU A 24 -0.48 12.40 0.83
CA LEU A 24 0.85 12.76 0.32
C LEU A 24 1.01 14.27 0.06
N PRO A 25 0.07 14.95 -0.63
CA PRO A 25 0.15 16.39 -0.86
C PRO A 25 0.14 17.19 0.44
N ILE A 26 -0.63 16.74 1.44
CA ILE A 26 -0.69 17.39 2.75
C ILE A 26 0.64 17.20 3.50
N ALA A 27 1.20 16.00 3.48
CA ALA A 27 2.51 15.72 4.06
C ALA A 27 3.63 16.55 3.38
N TRP A 28 3.51 16.76 2.06
CA TRP A 28 4.39 17.63 1.31
C TRP A 28 4.26 19.08 1.75
N ILE A 29 3.04 19.63 1.81
CA ILE A 29 2.78 21.01 2.23
C ILE A 29 3.20 21.24 3.69
N ILE A 30 2.95 20.30 4.60
CA ILE A 30 3.36 20.47 6.00
C ILE A 30 4.89 20.52 6.12
N ARG A 31 5.60 19.70 5.35
CA ARG A 31 7.06 19.66 5.39
C ARG A 31 7.68 20.87 4.69
N ASP A 32 7.29 21.14 3.44
CA ASP A 32 7.89 22.21 2.63
C ASP A 32 7.21 23.56 2.82
N GLY A 33 6.02 23.64 3.39
CA GLY A 33 5.27 24.90 3.49
C GLY A 33 5.36 25.59 4.85
N LEU A 34 5.84 24.92 5.91
CA LEU A 34 5.74 25.41 7.30
C LEU A 34 7.07 25.54 8.06
N GLY A 35 8.22 25.25 7.44
CA GLY A 35 9.53 25.24 8.11
C GLY A 35 10.57 26.21 7.53
N PRO A 36 11.54 26.68 8.35
CA PRO A 36 12.73 27.38 7.83
C PRO A 36 13.57 26.38 7.01
N GLY A 37 13.39 26.42 5.68
CA GLY A 37 13.87 25.40 4.74
C GLY A 37 12.87 25.05 3.62
N SER A 38 11.70 25.71 3.60
CA SER A 38 10.60 25.55 2.64
C SER A 38 10.97 25.61 1.15
N VAL A 39 12.13 26.19 0.82
CA VAL A 39 12.61 26.41 -0.55
C VAL A 39 13.85 25.59 -0.91
N GLU A 40 14.42 24.81 0.02
CA GLU A 40 15.73 24.18 -0.20
C GLU A 40 15.67 22.78 -0.81
N SER A 41 14.54 22.06 -0.66
CA SER A 41 14.45 20.69 -1.13
C SER A 41 13.95 20.64 -2.57
N ASN A 42 14.84 20.37 -3.52
CA ASN A 42 14.50 20.24 -4.95
C ASN A 42 14.62 18.79 -5.45
N GLY A 43 13.77 18.44 -6.41
CA GLY A 43 13.84 17.17 -7.14
C GLY A 43 13.75 15.93 -6.23
N TYR A 44 14.72 15.04 -6.35
CA TYR A 44 14.74 13.74 -5.66
C TYR A 44 14.79 13.84 -4.13
N GLU A 45 15.49 14.84 -3.59
CA GLU A 45 15.62 15.02 -2.14
C GLU A 45 14.26 15.36 -1.50
N ALA A 46 13.45 16.18 -2.19
CA ALA A 46 12.09 16.48 -1.79
C ALA A 46 11.20 15.22 -1.83
N ILE A 47 11.42 14.30 -2.76
CA ILE A 47 10.67 13.04 -2.79
C ILE A 47 11.05 12.17 -1.59
N LEU A 48 12.35 11.97 -1.34
CA LEU A 48 12.84 11.15 -0.22
C LEU A 48 12.39 11.69 1.13
N LYS A 49 12.49 12.99 1.35
CA LYS A 49 12.02 13.62 2.58
C LYS A 49 10.50 13.42 2.73
N CYS A 50 9.73 13.34 1.64
CA CYS A 50 8.25 13.30 1.70
C CYS A 50 7.81 11.93 2.17
N PHE A 51 8.47 10.89 1.66
CA PHE A 51 8.31 9.54 2.14
C PHE A 51 8.82 9.34 3.58
N LYS A 52 9.67 10.22 4.11
CA LYS A 52 10.06 10.20 5.53
C LYS A 52 9.07 10.93 6.43
N THR A 53 8.41 11.97 5.93
CA THR A 53 7.38 12.71 6.68
C THR A 53 6.25 11.77 7.11
N PHE A 54 5.91 11.77 8.41
CA PHE A 54 4.89 10.89 9.00
C PHE A 54 5.04 9.40 8.67
N TYR A 55 6.25 8.92 8.37
CA TYR A 55 6.50 7.52 7.96
C TYR A 55 5.70 7.07 6.74
N VAL A 56 5.28 7.99 5.86
CA VAL A 56 4.47 7.69 4.67
C VAL A 56 5.12 6.60 3.79
N GLY A 57 6.43 6.66 3.58
CA GLY A 57 7.22 5.68 2.82
C GLY A 57 7.19 4.29 3.44
N PRO A 58 7.64 4.10 4.69
CA PRO A 58 7.51 2.83 5.39
C PRO A 58 6.08 2.26 5.39
N ILE A 59 5.06 3.10 5.56
CA ILE A 59 3.64 2.68 5.51
C ILE A 59 3.26 2.18 4.12
N LEU A 60 3.62 2.91 3.05
CA LEU A 60 3.36 2.50 1.67
C LEU A 60 4.06 1.19 1.31
N ILE A 61 5.31 1.00 1.75
CA ILE A 61 6.05 -0.25 1.56
C ILE A 61 5.31 -1.40 2.27
N LEU A 62 4.95 -1.22 3.55
CA LEU A 62 4.24 -2.23 4.32
C LEU A 62 2.90 -2.62 3.67
N LEU A 63 2.10 -1.63 3.25
CA LEU A 63 0.82 -1.87 2.58
C LEU A 63 1.01 -2.59 1.23
N GLY A 64 2.04 -2.20 0.47
CA GLY A 64 2.39 -2.85 -0.78
C GLY A 64 2.77 -4.32 -0.59
N VAL A 65 3.64 -4.60 0.37
CA VAL A 65 4.06 -5.97 0.72
C VAL A 65 2.86 -6.79 1.20
N LEU A 66 2.04 -6.26 2.11
CA LEU A 66 0.89 -6.97 2.65
C LEU A 66 -0.13 -7.32 1.54
N LYS A 67 -0.40 -6.38 0.63
CA LYS A 67 -1.26 -6.61 -0.53
C LYS A 67 -0.69 -7.68 -1.46
N LEU A 68 0.61 -7.62 -1.75
CA LEU A 68 1.28 -8.59 -2.61
C LEU A 68 1.25 -9.99 -1.99
N SER A 69 1.65 -10.13 -0.72
CA SER A 69 1.63 -11.39 0.03
C SER A 69 0.22 -11.99 0.08
N PHE A 70 -0.80 -11.16 0.29
CA PHE A 70 -2.18 -11.60 0.31
C PHE A 70 -2.65 -12.12 -1.06
N ASN A 71 -2.31 -11.42 -2.14
CA ASN A 71 -2.64 -11.86 -3.50
C ASN A 71 -1.95 -13.19 -3.85
N ILE A 72 -0.66 -13.33 -3.51
CA ILE A 72 0.08 -14.58 -3.69
C ILE A 72 -0.59 -15.70 -2.90
N PHE A 73 -0.95 -15.46 -1.64
CA PHE A 73 -1.63 -16.45 -0.81
C PHE A 73 -2.97 -16.90 -1.40
N LEU A 74 -3.78 -15.97 -1.93
CA LEU A 74 -5.05 -16.31 -2.58
C LEU A 74 -4.84 -17.17 -3.85
N VAL A 75 -3.83 -16.84 -4.66
CA VAL A 75 -3.48 -17.61 -5.86
C VAL A 75 -3.02 -19.02 -5.47
N SER A 76 -2.13 -19.14 -4.49
CA SER A 76 -1.65 -20.44 -4.00
C SER A 76 -2.79 -21.31 -3.47
N LYS A 77 -3.73 -20.70 -2.73
CA LYS A 77 -4.91 -21.40 -2.22
C LYS A 77 -5.85 -21.88 -3.33
N HIS A 78 -6.00 -21.10 -4.40
CA HIS A 78 -6.82 -21.49 -5.55
C HIS A 78 -6.22 -22.70 -6.27
N ARG A 79 -4.90 -22.71 -6.51
CA ARG A 79 -4.21 -23.85 -7.14
C ARG A 79 -4.33 -25.14 -6.33
N ALA A 80 -4.09 -25.07 -5.02
CA ALA A 80 -4.25 -26.23 -4.14
C ALA A 80 -5.66 -26.84 -4.18
N LYS A 81 -6.70 -26.01 -4.42
CA LYS A 81 -8.08 -26.48 -4.55
C LYS A 81 -8.35 -27.16 -5.90
N THR A 82 -7.75 -26.68 -6.99
CA THR A 82 -7.90 -27.30 -8.31
C THR A 82 -7.18 -28.66 -8.38
N ASP A 83 -6.00 -28.78 -7.77
CA ASP A 83 -5.23 -30.02 -7.81
C ASP A 83 -5.89 -31.16 -7.01
N CYS A 84 -6.65 -30.82 -5.97
CA CYS A 84 -7.34 -31.79 -5.11
C CYS A 84 -8.73 -32.20 -5.64
N ASN A 85 -9.22 -31.59 -6.72
CA ASN A 85 -10.49 -31.97 -7.35
C ASN A 85 -10.25 -32.62 -8.73
N PRO A 86 -10.12 -33.96 -8.80
CA PRO A 86 -9.87 -34.67 -10.06
C PRO A 86 -11.05 -34.62 -11.04
N ASN A 87 -12.23 -34.15 -10.62
CA ASN A 87 -13.44 -34.06 -11.45
C ASN A 87 -13.60 -32.70 -12.15
N LEU A 88 -12.57 -31.84 -12.12
CA LEU A 88 -12.60 -30.50 -12.71
C LEU A 88 -11.78 -30.41 -14.02
N LYS A 89 -11.54 -31.55 -14.68
CA LYS A 89 -10.83 -31.64 -15.97
C LYS A 89 -11.80 -31.71 -17.13
#